data_AF-A0A2A6M078-F1
#
_entry.id   AF-A0A2A6M078-F1
#
_cell.length_a   1.000
_cell.length_b   1.000
_cell.length_c   1.000
_cell.angle_alpha   90.00
_cell.angle_beta   90.00
_cell.angle_gamma   90.00
#
_symmetry.space_group_name_H-M   'P 1'
#
loop_
_entity.id
_entity.type
_entity.pdbx_description
1 polymer ?
#
loop_
_entity_poly.entity_id
_entity_poly.type
_entity_poly.pdbx_seq_one_letter_code
_entity_poly.pdbx_strand_id
1 'polypeptide(L)' 'MKTPLTDGPCSWEPYGSGTTDFVMSANGYFAILMMEDADNAIGYWNETANSKHAHAELGWLSRSGDCWANKNVRMCPRKR' A
#
# COMPACT_ATOMS: atom_id res chain seq x y z
N MET A 1 8.81 6.51 -13.75
CA MET A 1 7.45 5.91 -13.75
C MET A 1 6.62 6.70 -12.75
N LYS A 2 5.68 7.49 -13.24
CA LYS A 2 4.78 8.30 -12.41
C LYS A 2 3.37 7.84 -12.75
N THR A 3 2.71 7.12 -11.87
CA THR A 3 1.27 6.95 -11.95
C THR A 3 0.69 7.85 -10.86
N PRO A 4 0.18 9.05 -11.20
CA PRO A 4 -0.32 10.02 -10.23
C PRO A 4 -1.70 9.62 -9.64
N LEU A 5 -2.07 8.34 -9.72
CA LEU A 5 -3.38 7.83 -9.30
C LEU A 5 -3.58 7.90 -7.78
N THR A 6 -2.50 8.00 -7.01
CA THR A 6 -2.47 7.97 -5.54
C THR A 6 -2.02 9.28 -4.89
N ASP A 7 -1.89 10.37 -5.66
CA ASP A 7 -1.55 11.70 -5.14
C ASP A 7 -2.77 12.46 -4.55
N GLY A 8 -3.97 11.84 -4.58
CA GLY A 8 -5.21 12.39 -3.99
C GLY A 8 -5.35 12.13 -2.48
N PRO A 9 -6.46 12.56 -1.83
CA PRO A 9 -6.73 12.18 -0.45
C PRO A 9 -6.87 10.67 -0.36
N CYS A 10 -5.89 10.02 0.26
CA CYS A 10 -5.84 8.58 0.42
C CYS A 10 -6.18 8.23 1.87
N SER A 11 -7.15 7.33 2.07
CA SER A 11 -7.43 6.74 3.37
C SER A 11 -6.45 5.62 3.66
N TRP A 12 -6.01 5.56 4.91
CA TRP A 12 -5.20 4.48 5.47
C TRP A 12 -5.95 3.85 6.63
N GLU A 13 -6.13 2.53 6.58
CA GLU A 13 -6.85 1.77 7.60
C GLU A 13 -6.15 0.43 7.85
N PRO A 14 -6.29 -0.16 9.06
CA PRO A 14 -5.86 -1.53 9.32
C PRO A 14 -6.54 -2.51 8.36
N TYR A 15 -5.78 -3.44 7.80
CA TYR A 15 -6.32 -4.47 6.93
C TYR A 15 -6.62 -5.74 7.73
N GLY A 16 -7.84 -5.82 8.24
CA GLY A 16 -8.30 -6.91 9.11
C GLY A 16 -8.16 -6.59 10.60
N SER A 17 -8.79 -7.42 11.43
CA SER A 17 -8.75 -7.26 12.89
C SER A 17 -7.55 -8.00 13.47
N GLY A 18 -6.71 -7.30 14.24
CA GLY A 18 -5.57 -7.90 14.95
C GLY A 18 -4.34 -8.17 14.07
N THR A 19 -4.33 -7.68 12.82
CA THR A 19 -3.17 -7.71 11.93
C THR A 19 -2.37 -6.42 12.07
N THR A 20 -1.12 -6.46 11.60
CA THR A 20 -0.27 -5.27 11.42
C THR A 20 -0.37 -4.71 10.00
N ASP A 21 -1.20 -5.30 9.15
CA ASP A 21 -1.32 -4.96 7.73
C ASP A 21 -2.13 -3.68 7.55
N PHE A 22 -1.88 -2.98 6.46
CA PHE A 22 -2.57 -1.73 6.15
C PHE A 22 -3.12 -1.74 4.73
N VAL A 23 -4.27 -1.12 4.55
CA VAL A 23 -4.83 -0.84 3.24
C VAL A 23 -4.88 0.66 3.00
N MET A 24 -4.45 1.04 1.81
CA MET A 24 -4.61 2.37 1.25
C MET A 24 -5.68 2.32 0.17
N SER A 25 -6.60 3.27 0.13
CA SER A 25 -7.57 3.39 -0.95
C SER A 25 -7.67 4.81 -1.50
N ALA A 26 -7.83 4.91 -2.82
CA ALA A 26 -8.00 6.17 -3.55
C ALA A 26 -8.65 5.92 -4.92
N ASN A 27 -9.69 6.68 -5.28
CA ASN A 27 -10.27 6.71 -6.64
C ASN A 27 -10.62 5.32 -7.23
N GLY A 28 -11.17 4.42 -6.41
CA GLY A 28 -11.49 3.04 -6.82
C GLY A 28 -10.28 2.10 -6.89
N TYR A 29 -9.08 2.58 -6.59
CA TYR A 29 -7.88 1.77 -6.39
C TYR A 29 -7.68 1.51 -4.90
N PHE A 30 -7.04 0.38 -4.61
CA PHE A 30 -6.48 0.14 -3.29
C PHE A 30 -5.19 -0.65 -3.38
N ALA A 31 -4.32 -0.41 -2.41
CA ALA A 31 -3.09 -1.14 -2.21
C ALA A 31 -3.03 -1.67 -0.78
N ILE A 32 -2.69 -2.94 -0.64
CA ILE A 32 -2.47 -3.60 0.65
C ILE A 32 -0.96 -3.67 0.89
N LEU A 33 -0.56 -3.29 2.08
CA LEU A 33 0.78 -3.48 2.61
C LEU A 33 0.69 -4.58 3.66
N MET A 34 1.19 -5.77 3.31
CA MET A 34 1.27 -6.90 4.23
C MET A 34 2.62 -6.87 4.92
N MET A 35 2.59 -6.84 6.25
CA MET A 35 3.78 -6.75 7.09
C MET A 35 4.36 -8.15 7.29
N GLU A 36 5.63 -8.33 6.93
CA GLU A 36 6.35 -9.59 7.17
C GLU A 36 7.10 -9.51 8.50
N ASP A 37 7.74 -8.36 8.75
CA ASP A 37 8.37 -8.03 10.03
C ASP A 37 8.43 -6.51 10.24
N ALA A 38 9.25 -6.04 11.18
CA ALA A 38 9.37 -4.62 11.51
C ALA A 38 9.95 -3.75 10.37
N ASP A 39 10.75 -4.35 9.50
CA ASP A 39 11.55 -3.70 8.46
C ASP A 39 11.18 -4.12 7.04
N ASN A 40 10.40 -5.20 6.88
CA ASN A 40 10.01 -5.79 5.60
C ASN A 40 8.48 -5.91 5.45
N ALA A 41 8.00 -5.63 4.23
CA ALA A 41 6.61 -5.78 3.83
C ALA A 41 6.50 -6.18 2.35
N ILE A 42 5.36 -6.74 1.96
CA ILE A 42 5.02 -7.00 0.56
C ILE A 42 3.77 -6.19 0.19
N GLY A 43 3.84 -5.50 -0.95
CA GLY A 43 2.74 -4.69 -1.45
C GLY A 43 1.93 -5.42 -2.50
N TYR A 44 0.62 -5.23 -2.48
CA TYR A 44 -0.31 -5.68 -3.51
C TYR A 44 -1.27 -4.55 -3.88
N TRP A 45 -1.81 -4.54 -5.09
CA TRP A 45 -2.85 -3.60 -5.49
C TRP A 45 -3.84 -4.23 -6.47
N ASN A 46 -4.94 -3.52 -6.68
CA ASN A 46 -6.04 -4.03 -7.50
C ASN A 46 -5.85 -3.82 -9.02
N GLU A 47 -4.85 -3.02 -9.45
CA GLU A 47 -4.44 -2.71 -10.84
C GLU A 47 -5.51 -2.07 -11.74
N THR A 48 -6.75 -2.52 -11.63
CA THR A 48 -7.95 -2.04 -12.31
C THR A 48 -8.87 -1.34 -11.31
N ALA A 49 -9.28 -0.12 -11.62
CA ALA A 49 -10.22 0.65 -10.79
C ALA A 49 -11.50 -0.16 -10.50
N ASN A 50 -11.96 -0.13 -9.25
CA ASN A 50 -13.14 -0.80 -8.72
C ASN A 50 -13.08 -2.34 -8.75
N SER A 51 -11.95 -2.95 -9.12
CA SER A 51 -11.71 -4.37 -8.83
C SER A 51 -11.78 -4.61 -7.33
N LYS A 52 -12.35 -5.74 -6.91
CA LYS A 52 -12.60 -6.09 -5.51
C LYS A 52 -11.44 -6.84 -4.83
N HIS A 53 -10.40 -7.18 -5.58
CA HIS A 53 -9.27 -7.96 -5.07
C HIS A 53 -7.94 -7.33 -5.50
N ALA A 54 -6.96 -7.36 -4.60
CA ALA A 54 -5.59 -6.95 -4.89
C ALA A 54 -4.73 -8.18 -5.18
N HIS A 55 -4.59 -8.52 -6.46
CA HIS A 55 -3.81 -9.67 -6.93
C HIS A 55 -2.48 -9.27 -7.58
N ALA A 56 -2.33 -8.01 -8.00
CA ALA A 56 -1.10 -7.56 -8.63
C ALA A 56 -0.06 -7.23 -7.55
N GLU A 57 1.11 -7.85 -7.64
CA GLU A 57 2.21 -7.65 -6.69
C GLU A 57 2.97 -6.37 -7.02
N LEU A 58 3.21 -5.54 -6.01
CA LEU A 58 4.06 -4.34 -6.05
C LEU A 58 5.51 -4.63 -5.61
N GLY A 59 5.72 -5.84 -5.08
CA GLY A 59 6.99 -6.41 -4.67
C GLY A 59 7.30 -6.18 -3.20
N TRP A 60 8.47 -6.65 -2.79
CA TRP A 60 9.07 -6.38 -1.48
C TRP A 60 9.33 -4.88 -1.30
N LEU A 61 9.00 -4.37 -0.12
CA LEU A 61 9.25 -3.01 0.32
C LEU A 61 9.99 -3.03 1.65
N SER A 62 10.87 -2.06 1.81
CA SER A 62 11.58 -1.84 3.07
C SER A 62 11.25 -0.46 3.63
N ARG A 63 11.50 -0.26 4.92
CA ARG A 63 11.38 1.04 5.58
C ARG A 63 12.26 2.11 4.91
N SER A 64 11.65 3.25 4.62
CA SER A 64 12.30 4.47 4.13
C SER A 64 11.69 5.68 4.84
N GLY A 65 12.20 5.97 6.04
CA GLY A 65 11.59 6.92 6.97
C GLY A 65 10.19 6.44 7.40
N ASP A 66 9.19 7.32 7.33
CA ASP A 66 7.80 6.96 7.63
C ASP A 66 7.11 6.18 6.47
N CYS A 67 7.83 5.87 5.40
CA CYS A 67 7.28 5.19 4.22
C CYS A 67 7.82 3.75 4.07
N TRP A 68 7.13 2.99 3.24
CA TRP A 68 7.53 1.70 2.69
C TRP A 68 7.81 1.88 1.21
N ALA A 69 9.01 1.50 0.77
CA ALA A 69 9.43 1.80 -0.58
C ALA A 69 10.30 0.71 -1.20
N ASN A 70 10.24 0.67 -2.52
CA ASN A 70 11.23 0.02 -3.37
C ASN A 70 11.52 0.91 -4.58
N LYS A 71 12.21 0.38 -5.59
CA LYS A 71 12.57 1.14 -6.80
C LYS A 71 11.38 1.66 -7.62
N ASN A 72 10.20 1.06 -7.45
CA ASN A 72 9.02 1.32 -8.28
C ASN A 72 7.91 2.04 -7.50
N VAL A 73 7.81 1.80 -6.19
CA VAL A 73 6.65 2.18 -5.38
C VAL A 73 7.10 2.84 -4.09
N ARG A 74 6.34 3.84 -3.64
CA ARG A 74 6.47 4.46 -2.33
C ARG A 74 5.09 4.62 -1.70
N MET A 75 4.91 3.99 -0.55
CA MET A 75 3.71 4.04 0.27
C MET A 75 4.04 4.75 1.58
N CYS A 76 3.36 5.86 1.89
CA CYS A 76 3.62 6.63 3.10
C CYS A 76 2.36 6.66 3.97
N PRO A 77 2.13 5.64 4.82
CA PRO A 77 1.06 5.69 5.79
C PRO A 77 1.29 6.92 6.67
N ARG A 78 0.39 7.90 6.60
CA ARG A 78 0.48 9.04 7.52
C ARG A 78 0.22 8.53 8.93
N LYS A 79 1.09 8.91 9.87
CA LYS A 79 0.73 8.87 11.29
C LYS A 79 -0.46 9.81 11.46
N ARG A 80 -1.55 9.31 12.04
CA ARG A 80 -2.56 10.20 12.63
C ARG A 80 -1.92 10.97 13.79
#